data_AF-A0A7Y2IJ23-F1
#
_entry.id   AF-A0A7Y2IJ23-F1
#
_cell.length_a   1.000
_cell.length_b   1.000
_cell.length_c   1.000
_cell.angle_alpha   90.00
_cell.angle_beta   90.00
_cell.angle_gamma   90.00
#
_symmetry.space_group_name_H-M   'P 1'
#
loop_
_entity.id
_entity.type
_entity.pdbx_description
1 polymer ?
#
loop_
_entity_poly.entity_id
_entity_poly.type
_entity_poly.pdbx_seq_one_letter_code
_entity_poly.pdbx_strand_id
1 'polypeptide(L)' 'ERQPGCAATGVCTHLGGIVRWNNAAETWDCPLHGSRFDTEGHILHGPATSDLRHTDD' A
#
# COMPACT_ATOMS: atom_id res chain seq x y z
N GLU A 1 -19.41 -2.19 -3.37
CA GLU A 1 -19.02 -1.59 -4.66
C GLU A 1 -17.91 -0.59 -4.36
N ARG A 2 -16.65 -0.84 -4.76
CA ARG A 2 -15.56 0.15 -4.65
C ARG A 2 -15.44 0.85 -6.00
N GLN A 3 -15.54 2.18 -6.00
CA GLN A 3 -15.58 3.00 -7.21
C GLN A 3 -14.25 2.94 -8.00
N PRO A 4 -14.31 3.12 -9.34
CA PRO A 4 -13.15 3.08 -10.22
C PRO A 4 -12.39 4.41 -10.17
N GLY A 5 -11.12 4.34 -9.82
CA GLY A 5 -10.19 5.48 -9.80
C GLY A 5 -8.88 5.03 -9.17
N CYS A 6 -7.97 4.55 -10.03
CA CYS A 6 -6.54 4.36 -9.76
C CYS A 6 -6.23 3.34 -8.64
N ALA A 7 -6.14 2.05 -8.99
CA ALA A 7 -5.63 1.06 -8.06
C ALA A 7 -4.18 1.40 -7.66
N ALA A 8 -3.93 1.60 -6.36
CA ALA A 8 -2.58 1.63 -5.83
C ALA A 8 -1.87 0.32 -6.25
N THR A 9 -0.65 0.43 -6.78
CA THR A 9 0.18 -0.72 -7.12
C THR A 9 0.31 -1.55 -5.85
N GLY A 10 0.03 -2.85 -5.94
CA GLY A 10 0.25 -3.77 -4.82
C GLY A 10 1.72 -3.94 -4.46
N VAL A 11 2.63 -3.06 -4.90
CA VAL A 11 4.08 -3.14 -4.76
C VAL A 11 4.56 -2.10 -3.76
N CYS A 12 5.09 -2.56 -2.63
CA CYS A 12 5.68 -1.73 -1.59
C CYS A 12 6.87 -0.94 -2.14
N THR A 13 6.88 0.36 -1.88
CA THR A 13 7.93 1.31 -2.32
C THR A 13 9.26 1.16 -1.60
N HIS A 14 9.35 0.35 -0.54
CA HIS A 14 10.61 0.05 0.11
C HIS A 14 11.58 -0.73 -0.81
N LEU A 15 11.25 -1.99 -1.11
CA LEU A 15 12.10 -2.90 -1.91
C LEU A 15 11.25 -3.81 -2.82
N GLY A 16 10.03 -3.40 -3.16
CA GLY A 16 9.19 -4.09 -4.14
C GLY A 16 8.39 -5.30 -3.62
N GLY A 17 8.24 -5.46 -2.30
CA GLY A 17 7.41 -6.53 -1.73
C GLY A 17 5.93 -6.33 -2.01
N ILE A 18 5.16 -7.40 -2.22
CA ILE A 18 3.73 -7.29 -2.48
C ILE A 18 2.95 -7.01 -1.18
N VAL A 19 2.25 -5.88 -1.11
CA VAL A 19 1.41 -5.51 0.03
C VAL A 19 0.12 -6.33 0.06
N ARG A 20 -0.45 -6.49 1.25
CA ARG A 20 -1.70 -7.23 1.49
C ARG A 20 -2.66 -6.38 2.30
N TRP A 21 -3.94 -6.47 1.99
CA TRP A 21 -4.97 -5.80 2.77
C TRP A 21 -5.10 -6.44 4.16
N ASN A 22 -5.08 -5.62 5.20
CA ASN A 22 -5.33 -5.99 6.58
C ASN A 22 -6.71 -5.47 6.99
N ASN A 23 -7.71 -6.35 7.01
CA ASN A 23 -9.09 -6.01 7.37
C ASN A 23 -9.25 -5.47 8.79
N ALA A 24 -8.41 -5.89 9.74
CA ALA A 24 -8.54 -5.49 11.13
C ALA A 24 -8.10 -4.04 11.37
N ALA A 25 -7.14 -3.56 10.57
CA ALA A 25 -6.59 -2.23 10.69
C ALA A 25 -6.95 -1.30 9.52
N GLU A 26 -7.64 -1.82 8.51
CA GLU A 26 -7.99 -1.12 7.27
C GLU A 26 -6.77 -0.50 6.57
N THR A 27 -5.65 -1.25 6.53
CA THR A 27 -4.38 -0.83 5.92
C THR A 27 -3.89 -1.80 4.87
N TRP A 28 -3.05 -1.33 3.95
CA TRP A 28 -2.18 -2.18 3.15
C TRP A 28 -0.87 -2.41 3.90
N ASP A 29 -0.56 -3.67 4.20
CA ASP A 29 0.63 -4.04 4.97
C ASP A 29 1.62 -4.82 4.08
N CYS A 30 2.89 -4.41 4.10
CA CYS A 30 3.98 -5.14 3.48
C CYS A 30 4.47 -6.25 4.43
N PRO A 31 4.29 -7.54 4.12
CA PRO A 31 4.61 -8.63 5.03
C PRO A 31 6.13 -8.86 5.20
N LEU A 32 6.96 -8.24 4.35
CA LEU A 32 8.40 -8.48 4.38
C LEU A 32 9.08 -7.73 5.53
N HIS A 33 8.75 -6.44 5.69
CA HIS A 33 9.43 -5.55 6.64
C HIS A 33 8.47 -4.65 7.42
N GLY A 34 7.15 -4.83 7.27
CA GLY A 34 6.15 -4.13 8.09
C GLY A 34 5.84 -2.69 7.67
N SER A 35 6.15 -2.28 6.44
CA SER A 35 5.62 -1.01 5.91
C SER A 35 4.10 -1.06 5.84
N ARG A 36 3.42 0.02 6.21
CA ARG A 36 1.96 0.11 6.23
C ARG A 36 1.49 1.35 5.51
N PHE A 37 0.41 1.23 4.77
CA PHE A 37 -0.19 2.30 3.98
C PHE A 37 -1.68 2.37 4.28
N ASP A 38 -2.28 3.56 4.18
CA ASP A 38 -3.72 3.72 4.35
C ASP A 38 -4.51 3.22 3.14
N THR A 39 -5.82 3.44 3.13
CA THR A 39 -6.71 2.97 2.06
C THR A 39 -6.46 3.64 0.71
N GLU A 40 -5.86 4.83 0.70
CA GLU A 40 -5.52 5.61 -0.49
C GLU A 40 -4.08 5.32 -0.95
N GLY A 41 -3.27 4.69 -0.10
CA GLY A 41 -1.89 4.30 -0.39
C GLY A 41 -0.85 5.19 0.28
N HIS A 42 -1.25 6.14 1.13
CA HIS A 42 -0.32 7.01 1.84
C HIS A 42 0.45 6.25 2.92
N ILE A 43 1.73 6.59 3.10
CA ILE A 43 2.59 5.95 4.10
C ILE A 43 2.10 6.24 5.52
N LEU A 44 1.84 5.17 6.28
CA LEU A 44 1.52 5.24 7.71
C LEU A 44 2.69 4.80 8.59
N HIS A 45 3.46 3.81 8.13
CA HIS A 45 4.57 3.25 8.88
C HIS A 45 5.67 2.72 7.95
N GLY A 46 6.93 2.99 8.30
CA GLY A 46 8.11 2.57 7.54
C GLY A 46 8.40 1.05 7.62
N PRO A 47 9.46 0.56 6.95
CA PRO A 47 10.60 1.29 6.42
C PRO A 47 10.40 2.04 5.09
N ALA A 48 9.31 1.82 4.36
CA ALA A 48 8.98 2.66 3.20
C ALA A 48 8.90 4.15 3.60
N THR A 49 9.42 5.02 2.73
CA THR A 49 9.44 6.48 2.95
C THR A 49 8.64 7.24 1.88
N SER A 50 7.78 6.53 1.14
CA SER A 50 7.00 7.08 0.04
C SER A 50 5.72 6.28 -0.14
N ASP A 51 4.65 6.95 -0.56
CA ASP A 51 3.33 6.38 -0.79
C ASP A 51 3.34 5.29 -1.87
N LEU A 52 2.34 4.41 -1.88
CA LEU A 52 2.13 3.47 -2.97
C LEU A 52 1.92 4.27 -4.27
N ARG A 53 2.57 3.82 -5.34
CA ARG A 53 2.33 4.38 -6.68
C ARG A 53 0.95 3.96 -7.14
N HIS A 54 0.17 4.82 -7.78
CA HIS A 54 -1.03 4.40 -8.52
C HIS A 54 -0.64 3.94 -9.92
N THR A 55 -1.27 2.88 -10.43
CA THR A 55 -1.23 2.61 -11.87
C THR A 55 -2.30 3.45 -12.54
N ASP A 56 -1.94 4.65 -12.99
CA ASP A 56 -2.61 5.37 -14.07
C ASP A 56 -1.81 5.14 -15.35
N ASP A 57 -2.10 4.07 -16.07
CA ASP A 57 -1.75 3.89 -17.49
C ASP A 57 -2.76 2.92 -18.15
#